data_AF-A0A4Q4T9R1-F1
#
_entry.id   AF-A0A4Q4T9R1-F1
#
_cell.length_a   1.000
_cell.length_b   1.000
_cell.length_c   1.000
_cell.angle_alpha   90.00
_cell.angle_beta   90.00
_cell.angle_gamma   90.00
#
_symmetry.space_group_name_H-M   'P 1'
#
loop_
_entity.id
_entity.type
_entity.pdbx_description
1 polymer ?
#
loop_
_entity_poly.entity_id
_entity_poly.type
_entity_poly.pdbx_seq_one_letter_code
_entity_poly.pdbx_strand_id
1 'polypeptide(L)' 'MAAEKPSVLIIGGMGYIGRFLARYIHDNQLASEYRLVDKKPPEIVWLAPEFEQACSRQYFMQKDASKQGTLWRGLIVE' A
#
# COMPACT_ATOMS: atom_id res chain seq x y z
N MET A 1 -10.77 -1.27 -26.69
CA MET A 1 -10.51 -2.06 -25.46
C MET A 1 -10.31 -1.07 -24.35
N ALA A 2 -11.00 -1.20 -23.21
CA ALA A 2 -10.67 -0.38 -22.04
C ALA A 2 -9.25 -0.78 -21.60
N ALA A 3 -8.40 0.21 -21.31
CA ALA A 3 -7.08 -0.08 -20.76
C ALA A 3 -7.25 -0.80 -19.41
N GLU A 4 -6.52 -1.89 -19.22
CA GLU A 4 -6.54 -2.63 -17.96
C GLU A 4 -6.00 -1.75 -16.82
N LYS A 5 -6.62 -1.86 -15.63
CA LYS A 5 -6.19 -1.07 -14.47
C LYS A 5 -4.79 -1.53 -14.04
N PRO A 6 -3.92 -0.61 -13.60
CA PRO A 6 -2.57 -0.96 -13.17
C PRO A 6 -2.56 -1.66 -11.80
N SER A 7 -1.53 -2.47 -11.56
CA SER A 7 -1.11 -2.85 -10.21
C SER A 7 -0.27 -1.73 -9.60
N VAL A 8 -0.52 -1.37 -8.33
CA VAL A 8 0.15 -0.23 -7.68
C VAL A 8 0.92 -0.64 -6.42
N LEU A 9 2.19 -0.26 -6.35
CA LEU A 9 3.01 -0.36 -5.13
C LEU A 9 3.19 1.02 -4.50
N ILE A 10 2.87 1.16 -3.21
CA ILE A 10 3.09 2.39 -2.45
C ILE A 10 4.15 2.14 -1.37
N ILE A 11 5.34 2.72 -1.54
CA ILE A 11 6.41 2.72 -0.53
C ILE A 11 6.25 3.95 0.38
N GLY A 12 6.29 3.75 1.70
CA GLY A 12 5.91 4.77 2.68
C GLY A 12 4.40 4.85 2.89
N GLY A 13 3.70 3.72 2.74
CA GLY A 13 2.24 3.64 2.71
C GLY A 13 1.54 4.12 3.98
N MET A 14 2.20 4.12 5.14
CA MET A 14 1.62 4.59 6.40
C MET A 14 1.91 6.08 6.68
N GLY A 15 2.75 6.71 5.86
CA GLY A 15 2.98 8.16 5.90
C GLY A 15 1.72 8.97 5.57
N TYR A 16 1.77 10.29 5.77
CA TYR A 16 0.62 11.18 5.52
C TYR A 16 0.10 11.05 4.09
N ILE A 17 0.98 11.22 3.10
CA ILE A 17 0.58 11.14 1.69
C ILE A 17 0.21 9.69 1.31
N GLY A 18 0.97 8.70 1.79
CA GLY A 18 0.79 7.30 1.44
C GLY A 18 -0.60 6.76 1.74
N ARG A 19 -1.13 7.00 2.95
CA ARG A 19 -2.45 6.50 3.35
C ARG A 19 -3.61 7.18 2.63
N PHE A 20 -3.49 8.49 2.35
CA PHE A 20 -4.49 9.21 1.58
C PHE A 20 -4.49 8.77 0.11
N LEU A 21 -3.31 8.52 -0.46
CA LEU A 21 -3.20 7.95 -1.80
C LEU A 21 -3.79 6.54 -1.87
N ALA A 22 -3.50 5.67 -0.90
CA ALA A 22 -4.08 4.32 -0.84
C ALA A 22 -5.61 4.38 -0.77
N ARG A 23 -6.16 5.25 0.09
CA ARG A 23 -7.60 5.47 0.18
C ARG A 23 -8.18 5.97 -1.15
N TYR A 24 -7.54 6.95 -1.79
CA TYR A 24 -8.02 7.48 -3.06
C TYR A 24 -8.05 6.39 -4.16
N ILE A 25 -7.01 5.54 -4.22
CA ILE A 25 -6.97 4.41 -5.16
C ILE A 25 -8.06 3.39 -4.84
N HIS A 26 -8.25 3.07 -3.56
CA HIS A 26 -9.24 2.11 -3.08
C HIS A 26 -10.67 2.57 -3.38
N ASP A 27 -11.05 3.77 -2.93
CA ASP A 27 -12.40 4.31 -3.00
C ASP A 27 -12.85 4.54 -4.46
N ASN A 28 -11.91 4.85 -5.35
CA ASN A 28 -12.18 5.09 -6.78
C ASN A 28 -11.87 3.88 -7.66
N GLN A 29 -11.48 2.74 -7.07
CA GLN A 29 -11.12 1.52 -7.77
C GLN A 29 -10.11 1.77 -8.90
N LEU A 30 -9.05 2.55 -8.67
CA LEU A 30 -8.13 3.00 -9.74
C LEU A 30 -7.09 1.95 -10.12
N ALA A 31 -6.93 0.91 -9.31
CA ALA A 31 -5.97 -0.16 -9.50
C ALA A 31 -6.68 -1.52 -9.56
N SER A 32 -6.11 -2.48 -10.30
CA SER A 32 -6.51 -3.89 -10.23
C SER A 32 -6.17 -4.50 -8.88
N GLU A 33 -5.01 -4.10 -8.35
CA GLU A 33 -4.52 -4.43 -7.02
C GLU A 33 -3.57 -3.34 -6.51
N TYR A 34 -3.39 -3.27 -5.19
CA TYR A 34 -2.33 -2.43 -4.64
C TYR A 34 -1.70 -3.04 -3.39
N ARG A 35 -0.45 -2.66 -3.15
CA ARG A 35 0.32 -3.06 -1.98
C ARG A 35 0.97 -1.86 -1.30
N LEU A 36 0.79 -1.79 0.00
CA LEU A 36 1.41 -0.82 0.89
C LEU A 36 2.67 -1.41 1.50
N VAL A 37 3.79 -0.73 1.33
CA VAL A 37 5.05 -1.06 1.96
C VAL A 37 5.42 0.04 2.93
N ASP A 38 5.63 -0.31 4.19
CA ASP A 38 6.16 0.60 5.18
C ASP A 38 6.99 -0.16 6.22
N LYS A 39 7.85 0.56 6.93
CA LYS A 39 8.61 0.02 8.06
C LYS A 39 7.71 -0.19 9.27
N LYS A 40 6.76 0.72 9.48
CA LYS A 40 5.83 0.68 10.62
C LYS A 40 4.50 0.09 10.16
N PRO A 41 3.98 -0.97 10.82
CA PRO A 41 2.73 -1.58 10.40
C PRO A 41 1.50 -0.79 10.89
N PRO A 42 0.31 -1.01 10.29
CA PRO A 42 -0.94 -0.34 10.62
C PRO A 42 -1.27 -0.32 12.11
N GLU A 43 -0.94 -1.37 12.85
CA GLU A 43 -1.29 -1.56 14.26
C GLU A 43 -0.53 -0.60 15.19
N ILE A 44 0.57 -0.01 14.74
CA ILE A 44 1.40 0.92 15.54
C ILE A 44 1.32 2.36 15.05
N VAL A 45 0.66 2.59 13.91
CA VAL A 45 0.34 3.93 13.43
C VAL A 45 -1.13 4.15 13.79
N TRP A 46 -1.44 5.22 14.53
CA TRP A 46 -2.82 5.53 14.85
C TRP A 46 -3.57 5.87 13.56
N LEU A 47 -4.20 4.87 12.96
CA LEU A 47 -5.02 5.00 11.76
C LEU A 47 -6.41 5.43 12.19
N ALA A 48 -6.85 6.55 11.62
CA ALA A 48 -8.24 6.96 11.76
C ALA A 48 -9.15 5.96 10.99
N PRO A 49 -10.40 5.75 11.44
CA PRO A 49 -11.29 4.72 10.90
C PRO A 49 -11.44 4.74 9.38
N GLU A 50 -11.36 5.92 8.77
CA GLU A 50 -11.46 6.10 7.33
C GLU A 50 -10.32 5.46 6.51
N PHE A 51 -9.25 5.02 7.15
CA PHE A 51 -8.13 4.33 6.50
C PHE A 51 -8.12 2.82 6.77
N GLU A 52 -8.96 2.29 7.66
CA GLU A 52 -8.88 0.90 8.11
C GLU A 52 -9.01 -0.10 6.95
N GLN A 53 -9.94 0.14 6.01
CA GLN A 53 -10.10 -0.72 4.83
C GLN A 53 -8.94 -0.57 3.85
N ALA A 54 -8.66 0.67 3.44
CA ALA A 54 -7.65 0.97 2.43
C ALA A 54 -6.23 0.61 2.88
N CYS A 55 -5.95 0.67 4.18
CA CYS A 55 -4.65 0.38 4.80
C CYS A 55 -4.63 -0.92 5.61
N SER A 56 -5.63 -1.79 5.42
CA SER A 56 -5.74 -3.07 6.12
C SER A 56 -4.55 -4.01 5.89
N ARG A 57 -4.40 -4.99 6.78
CA ARG A 57 -3.29 -5.96 6.77
C ARG A 57 -3.16 -6.72 5.46
N GLN A 58 -4.26 -6.96 4.74
CA GLN A 58 -4.27 -7.68 3.45
C GLN A 58 -3.45 -6.95 2.37
N TYR A 59 -3.45 -5.61 2.39
CA TYR A 59 -2.70 -4.80 1.44
C TYR A 59 -1.30 -4.46 1.95
N PHE A 60 -0.98 -4.75 3.21
CA PHE A 60 0.23 -4.27 3.87
C PHE A 60 1.36 -5.30 3.90
N MET A 61 2.57 -4.85 3.56
CA MET A 61 3.82 -5.59 3.70
C MET A 61 4.83 -4.75 4.49
N GLN A 62 5.29 -5.30 5.63
CA GLN A 62 6.29 -4.62 6.43
C GLN A 62 7.69 -4.80 5.83
N LYS A 63 8.33 -3.72 5.38
CA LYS A 63 9.72 -3.71 4.90
C LYS A 63 10.39 -2.38 5.21
N ASP A 64 11.69 -2.45 5.48
CA ASP A 64 12.54 -1.27 5.53
C ASP A 64 13.13 -1.01 4.13
N ALA A 65 12.60 0.00 3.44
CA ALA A 65 13.04 0.38 2.08
C ALA A 65 14.46 0.97 2.04
N SER A 66 15.05 1.32 3.20
CA SER A 66 16.46 1.76 3.27
C SER A 66 17.46 0.61 3.13
N LYS A 67 17.00 -0.65 3.26
CA LYS A 67 17.85 -1.84 3.17
C LYS A 67 17.84 -2.37 1.74
N GLN A 68 19.01 -2.50 1.14
CA GLN A 68 19.15 -3.04 -0.21
C GLN A 68 18.56 -4.46 -0.29
N GLY A 69 17.86 -4.79 -1.37
CA GLY A 69 17.28 -6.12 -1.55
C GLY A 69 15.92 -6.37 -0.91
N THR A 70 15.43 -5.49 -0.02
CA THR A 70 14.18 -5.74 0.73
C THR A 70 12.92 -5.56 -0.09
N LEU A 71 12.97 -4.67 -1.07
CA LEU A 71 11.84 -4.39 -1.96
C LEU A 71 11.67 -5.53 -2.97
N TRP A 72 12.74 -5.99 -3.64
CA TRP A 72 12.65 -7.04 -4.68
C TRP A 72 12.02 -8.36 -4.19
N ARG A 73 12.18 -8.71 -2.91
CA ARG A 73 11.53 -9.88 -2.29
C ARG A 73 10.12 -9.53 -1.79
N GLY A 74 9.15 -9.60 -2.69
CA GLY A 74 7.71 -9.44 -2.39
C GLY A 74 6.92 -8.53 -3.33
N LEU A 75 7.55 -8.04 -4.41
CA LEU A 75 6.91 -7.16 -5.41
C LEU A 75 6.28 -7.89 -6.60
N ILE A 76 6.59 -9.17 -6.76
CA ILE A 76 5.91 -10.01 -7.73
C ILE A 76 4.66 -10.52 -7.00
N VAL A 77 3.54 -9.86 -7.24
CA VAL A 77 2.25 -10.51 -7.09
C VAL A 77 2.10 -11.34 -8.38
N GLU A 78 2.01 -12.66 -8.25
CA GLU A 78 1.77 -13.57 -9.38
C GLU A 78 0.36 -13.39 -9.94
#